data_AF-F6I463-F1
#
_entry.id   AF-F6I463-F1
#
_cell.length_a   1.000
_cell.length_b   1.000
_cell.length_c   1.000
_cell.angle_alpha   90.00
_cell.angle_beta   90.00
_cell.angle_gamma   90.00
#
_symmetry.space_group_name_H-M   'P 1'
#
loop_
_entity.id
_entity.type
_entity.pdbx_description
1 polymer ?
#
loop_
_entity_poly.entity_id
_entity_poly.type
_entity_poly.pdbx_seq_one_letter_code
_entity_poly.pdbx_strand_id
1 'polypeptide(L)'
;MEVRLFMVVSTRDTSRGKHTYASITQKGYWQFEMGEFLIGYQSTGFCEAGYAAIVDSGTSLIAGPMTIVTEINHATGVEGIVSQECKEVVFQYGKMIWDHLISRIQPDTVCS
;
A
#
# COMPACT_ATOMS: atom_id res chain seq x y z
N MET A 1 6.94 -29.14 5.33
CA MET A 1 5.56 -28.65 5.50
C MET A 1 5.37 -27.49 4.55
N GLU A 2 4.60 -27.70 3.49
CA GLU A 2 4.15 -26.66 2.57
C GLU A 2 2.85 -26.09 3.15
N VAL A 3 2.88 -24.85 3.63
CA VAL A 3 1.68 -24.16 4.16
C VAL A 3 1.01 -23.50 2.96
N ARG A 4 -0.17 -24.01 2.57
CA ARG A 4 -0.98 -23.47 1.47
C ARG A 4 -1.99 -22.49 2.04
N LEU A 5 -1.90 -21.21 1.66
CA LEU A 5 -2.90 -20.20 1.98
C LEU A 5 -4.12 -20.39 1.07
N PHE A 6 -5.29 -20.63 1.69
CA PHE A 6 -6.58 -20.58 1.02
C PHE A 6 -7.15 -19.17 1.23
N MET A 7 -7.09 -18.34 0.20
CA MET A 7 -7.67 -17.00 0.26
C MET A 7 -9.18 -17.05 -0.08
N VAL A 8 -10.00 -17.80 0.69
CA VAL A 8 -11.46 -17.65 0.76
C VAL A 8 -11.98 -18.37 2.03
N VAL A 9 -12.94 -17.76 2.75
CA VAL A 9 -13.94 -18.55 3.50
C VAL A 9 -14.77 -19.31 2.46
N SER A 10 -14.30 -20.48 2.04
CA SER A 10 -14.98 -21.34 1.06
C SER A 10 -16.12 -22.10 1.73
N THR A 11 -17.29 -21.49 1.88
CA THR A 11 -18.53 -22.28 1.90
C THR A 11 -18.73 -22.84 0.49
N ARG A 12 -19.22 -24.08 0.36
CA ARG A 12 -19.17 -24.94 -0.84
C ARG A 12 -19.73 -24.37 -2.16
N ASP A 13 -20.14 -23.09 -2.24
CA ASP A 13 -20.96 -22.58 -3.35
C ASP A 13 -20.63 -21.17 -3.88
N THR A 14 -19.54 -20.49 -3.46
CA THR A 14 -19.33 -19.07 -3.84
C THR A 14 -18.04 -18.72 -4.58
N SER A 15 -17.07 -19.63 -4.75
CA SER A 15 -15.89 -19.32 -5.57
C SER A 15 -16.12 -19.72 -7.03
N ARG A 16 -16.26 -18.74 -7.93
CA ARG A 16 -16.23 -18.98 -9.38
C ARG A 16 -14.77 -18.91 -9.87
N GLY A 17 -14.22 -20.01 -10.38
CA GLY A 17 -12.90 -20.03 -11.03
C GLY A 17 -11.81 -20.81 -10.27
N LYS A 18 -10.57 -20.75 -10.79
CA LYS A 18 -9.39 -21.40 -10.19
C LYS A 18 -8.75 -20.49 -9.13
N HIS A 19 -8.28 -21.09 -8.05
CA HIS A 19 -7.51 -20.37 -7.04
C HIS A 19 -6.08 -20.10 -7.50
N THR A 20 -5.58 -18.90 -7.19
CA THR A 20 -4.17 -18.54 -7.29
C THR A 20 -3.53 -18.75 -5.92
N TYR A 21 -2.37 -19.42 -5.90
CA TYR A 21 -1.64 -19.71 -4.67
C TYR A 21 -0.39 -18.82 -4.58
N ALA A 22 -0.18 -18.22 -3.42
CA ALA A 22 1.02 -17.48 -3.08
C ALA A 22 1.77 -18.18 -1.94
N SER A 23 3.09 -18.10 -1.96
CA SER A 23 3.94 -18.70 -0.93
C SER A 23 4.02 -17.81 0.30
N ILE A 24 4.06 -18.43 1.48
CA ILE A 24 4.26 -17.71 2.74
C ILE A 24 5.71 -17.23 2.85
N THR A 25 5.88 -15.91 2.98
CA THR A 25 7.20 -15.26 3.05
C THR A 25 7.71 -15.17 4.49
N GLN A 26 6.81 -15.02 5.46
CA GLN A 26 7.16 -14.97 6.89
C GLN A 26 6.24 -15.88 7.72
N LYS A 27 6.83 -16.90 8.36
CA LYS A 27 6.09 -17.79 9.26
C LYS A 27 5.69 -17.05 10.54
N GLY A 28 4.50 -17.33 11.04
CA GLY A 28 3.87 -16.64 12.18
C GLY A 28 2.68 -15.78 11.74
N TYR A 29 2.69 -15.33 10.48
CA TYR A 29 1.57 -14.64 9.84
C TYR A 29 1.19 -15.36 8.54
N TRP A 30 -0.04 -15.15 8.08
CA TRP A 30 -0.43 -15.48 6.71
C TRP A 30 0.08 -14.40 5.75
N GLN A 31 1.40 -14.20 5.76
CA GLN A 31 2.09 -13.16 5.01
C GLN A 31 2.63 -13.70 3.69
N PHE A 32 2.44 -12.96 2.61
CA PHE A 32 2.93 -13.28 1.27
C PHE A 32 3.38 -12.01 0.53
N GLU A 33 4.15 -12.18 -0.54
CA GLU A 33 4.50 -11.09 -1.45
C GLU A 33 3.31 -10.74 -2.35
N MET A 34 2.99 -9.46 -2.38
CA MET A 34 1.98 -8.85 -3.23
C MET A 34 2.67 -7.91 -4.21
N GLY A 35 2.18 -7.87 -5.45
CA GLY A 35 2.65 -6.90 -6.44
C GLY A 35 2.21 -5.47 -6.12
N GLU A 36 2.22 -4.64 -7.13
CA GLU A 36 1.88 -3.23 -7.00
C GLU A 36 0.39 -2.99 -6.69
N PHE A 37 0.08 -1.86 -6.05
CA PHE A 37 -1.27 -1.38 -5.86
C PHE A 37 -1.64 -0.40 -6.98
N LEU A 38 -2.72 -0.68 -7.70
CA LEU A 38 -3.19 0.14 -8.82
C LEU A 38 -4.48 0.86 -8.47
N ILE A 39 -4.54 2.17 -8.72
CA ILE A 39 -5.75 2.99 -8.55
C ILE A 39 -6.23 3.41 -9.94
N GLY A 40 -7.40 2.95 -10.36
CA GLY A 40 -7.92 3.24 -11.71
C GLY A 40 -6.97 2.79 -12.83
N TYR A 41 -6.32 1.63 -12.67
CA TYR A 41 -5.28 1.09 -13.54
C TYR A 41 -3.96 1.88 -13.59
N GLN A 42 -3.80 2.89 -12.74
CA GLN A 42 -2.56 3.65 -12.64
C GLN A 42 -1.72 3.15 -11.47
N SER A 43 -0.42 3.06 -11.73
CA SER A 43 0.60 2.78 -10.73
C SER A 43 0.60 3.85 -9.63
N THR A 44 0.81 3.43 -8.40
CA THR A 44 0.98 4.35 -7.27
C THR A 44 2.43 4.78 -7.09
N GLY A 45 3.39 4.10 -7.73
CA GLY A 45 4.80 4.48 -7.75
C GLY A 45 5.56 4.35 -6.42
N PHE A 46 4.93 3.90 -5.34
CA PHE A 46 5.57 3.85 -4.01
C PHE A 46 6.40 2.59 -3.75
N CYS A 47 6.16 1.49 -4.45
CA CYS A 47 6.96 0.28 -4.26
C CYS A 47 7.04 -0.57 -5.53
N GLU A 48 8.14 -0.42 -6.27
CA GLU A 48 8.43 -1.26 -7.45
C GLU A 48 8.80 -2.70 -7.08
N ALA A 49 9.33 -2.92 -5.87
CA ALA A 49 9.71 -4.24 -5.37
C ALA A 49 8.52 -5.09 -4.86
N GLY A 50 7.32 -4.51 -4.82
CA GLY A 50 6.13 -5.16 -4.25
C GLY A 50 6.00 -4.96 -2.74
N TYR A 51 4.86 -5.36 -2.19
CA TYR A 51 4.50 -5.20 -0.78
C TYR A 51 4.45 -6.55 -0.08
N ALA A 52 4.65 -6.55 1.23
CA ALA A 52 4.18 -7.65 2.07
C ALA A 52 2.69 -7.46 2.37
N ALA A 53 1.89 -8.51 2.17
CA ALA A 53 0.47 -8.52 2.50
C ALA A 53 0.17 -9.63 3.51
N ILE A 54 -0.73 -9.35 4.45
CA ILE A 54 -1.21 -10.31 5.44
C ILE A 54 -2.70 -10.51 5.22
N VAL A 55 -3.14 -11.78 5.18
CA VAL A 55 -4.57 -12.11 5.25
C VAL A 55 -4.95 -12.27 6.71
N ASP A 56 -5.74 -11.32 7.21
CA ASP A 56 -6.23 -11.29 8.57
C ASP A 56 -7.77 -11.20 8.59
N SER A 57 -8.43 -12.31 8.91
CA SER A 57 -9.89 -12.35 9.05
C SER A 57 -10.40 -11.59 10.27
N GLY A 58 -9.52 -11.19 11.20
CA GLY A 58 -9.86 -10.40 12.38
C GLY A 58 -9.99 -8.90 12.10
N THR A 59 -9.60 -8.43 10.92
CA THR A 59 -9.62 -7.01 10.55
C THR A 59 -10.61 -6.76 9.40
N SER A 60 -11.60 -5.89 9.64
CA SER A 60 -12.61 -5.56 8.62
C SER A 60 -12.11 -4.57 7.55
N LEU A 61 -11.14 -3.72 7.91
CA LEU A 61 -10.58 -2.69 7.04
C LEU A 61 -9.34 -3.18 6.32
N ILE A 62 -9.07 -2.63 5.13
CA ILE A 62 -7.78 -2.81 4.47
C ILE A 62 -6.81 -1.78 5.08
N ALA A 63 -5.77 -2.27 5.74
CA ALA A 63 -4.68 -1.45 6.24
C ALA A 63 -3.51 -1.50 5.26
N GLY A 64 -2.86 -0.35 5.05
CA GLY A 64 -1.72 -0.23 4.15
C GLY A 64 -0.89 1.02 4.45
N PRO A 65 0.19 1.24 3.69
CA PRO A 65 1.01 2.44 3.82
C PRO A 65 0.17 3.71 3.67
N MET A 66 0.45 4.72 4.51
CA MET A 66 -0.30 5.99 4.51
C MET A 66 -0.29 6.66 3.13
N THR A 67 0.80 6.55 2.39
CA THR A 67 0.94 7.08 1.03
C THR A 67 -0.13 6.51 0.09
N ILE A 68 -0.32 5.19 0.10
CA ILE A 68 -1.33 4.50 -0.71
C ILE A 68 -2.74 4.86 -0.27
N VAL A 69 -3.01 4.85 1.04
CA VAL A 69 -4.34 5.17 1.58
C VAL A 69 -4.72 6.62 1.25
N THR A 70 -3.77 7.55 1.31
CA THR A 70 -3.99 8.96 0.93
C THR A 70 -4.36 9.09 -0.55
N GLU A 71 -3.66 8.39 -1.45
CA GLU A 71 -4.00 8.39 -2.89
C GLU A 71 -5.38 7.78 -3.15
N ILE A 72 -5.76 6.70 -2.46
CA ILE A 72 -7.10 6.12 -2.58
C ILE A 72 -8.16 7.12 -2.12
N ASN A 73 -7.96 7.77 -0.98
CA ASN A 73 -8.91 8.76 -0.45
C ASN A 73 -9.07 9.93 -1.42
N HIS A 74 -7.96 10.45 -1.96
CA HIS A 74 -7.98 11.51 -2.96
C HIS A 74 -8.70 11.07 -4.25
N ALA A 75 -8.41 9.88 -4.77
CA ALA A 75 -9.04 9.35 -5.98
C ALA A 75 -10.55 9.04 -5.82
N THR A 76 -11.00 8.77 -4.59
CA THR A 76 -12.41 8.48 -4.28
C THR A 76 -13.20 9.71 -3.79
N GLY A 77 -12.53 10.83 -3.55
CA GLY A 77 -13.13 12.05 -3.00
C GLY A 77 -13.46 11.94 -1.50
N VAL A 78 -12.89 10.98 -0.80
CA VAL A 78 -13.04 10.83 0.66
C VAL A 78 -12.16 11.87 1.34
N GLU A 79 -12.74 12.65 2.25
CA GLU A 79 -11.97 13.57 3.08
C GLU A 79 -11.12 12.79 4.09
N GLY A 80 -9.80 12.88 3.94
CA GLY A 80 -8.86 12.40 4.95
C GLY A 80 -8.79 13.34 6.15
N ILE A 81 -8.29 12.82 7.28
CA ILE A 81 -7.99 13.68 8.43
C ILE A 81 -6.83 14.61 8.05
N VAL A 82 -7.05 15.90 8.20
CA VAL A 82 -6.03 16.93 7.97
C VAL A 82 -4.89 16.76 8.98
N SER A 83 -3.71 16.37 8.50
CA SER A 83 -2.48 16.39 9.30
C SER A 83 -1.94 17.83 9.39
N GLN A 84 -1.87 18.38 10.60
CA GLN A 84 -1.23 19.68 10.84
C GLN A 84 0.27 19.62 10.59
N GLU A 85 0.91 18.51 10.96
CA GLU A 85 2.32 18.25 10.67
C GLU A 85 2.59 18.29 9.16
N CYS A 86 1.72 17.70 8.34
CA CYS A 86 1.81 17.76 6.88
C CYS A 86 1.71 19.22 6.38
N LYS A 87 0.75 19.99 6.90
CA LYS A 87 0.59 21.41 6.54
C LYS A 87 1.82 22.23 6.93
N GLU A 88 2.38 22.00 8.11
CA GLU A 88 3.58 22.68 8.58
C GLU A 88 4.79 22.32 7.72
N VAL A 89 4.98 21.04 7.36
CA VAL A 89 6.06 20.62 6.46
C VAL A 89 5.92 21.27 5.09
N VAL A 90 4.73 21.28 4.51
CA VAL A 90 4.48 21.94 3.22
C VAL A 90 4.72 23.44 3.32
N PHE A 91 4.29 24.09 4.40
CA PHE A 91 4.48 25.52 4.60
C PHE A 91 5.96 25.89 4.78
N GLN A 92 6.71 25.14 5.60
CA GLN A 92 8.10 25.43 5.93
C GLN A 92 9.07 25.00 4.83
N TYR A 93 8.87 23.80 4.29
CA TYR A 93 9.85 23.13 3.42
C TYR A 93 9.36 22.93 1.99
N GLY A 94 8.09 23.22 1.67
CA GLY A 94 7.49 22.90 0.36
C GLY A 94 8.25 23.50 -0.82
N LYS A 95 8.74 24.75 -0.70
CA LYS A 95 9.54 25.38 -1.75
C LYS A 95 10.90 24.68 -1.93
N MET A 96 11.59 24.36 -0.84
CA MET A 96 12.87 23.67 -0.88
C MET A 96 12.73 22.28 -1.51
N ILE A 97 11.70 21.52 -1.09
CA ILE A 97 11.39 20.21 -1.65
C ILE A 97 11.14 20.34 -3.16
N TRP A 98 10.34 21.32 -3.58
CA TRP A 98 10.02 21.56 -4.98
C TRP A 98 11.27 21.90 -5.82
N ASP A 99 12.12 22.78 -5.32
CA ASP A 99 13.38 23.17 -5.99
C ASP A 99 14.34 21.97 -6.11
N HIS A 100 14.37 21.09 -5.10
CA HIS A 100 15.13 19.84 -5.13
C HIS A 100 14.59 18.83 -6.15
N LEU A 101 13.26 18.68 -6.28
CA LEU A 101 12.65 17.83 -7.30
C LEU A 101 12.97 18.32 -8.72
N ILE A 102 12.91 19.64 -8.96
CA ILE A 102 13.26 20.22 -10.27
C ILE A 102 14.74 20.01 -10.61
N SER A 103 15.62 20.12 -9.62
CA SER A 103 17.06 19.88 -9.80
C SER A 103 17.44 18.39 -9.86
N ARG A 104 16.45 17.48 -9.81
CA ARG A 104 16.62 16.01 -9.85
C ARG A 104 17.55 15.48 -8.77
N ILE A 105 17.49 16.08 -7.58
CA ILE A 105 18.15 15.53 -6.40
C ILE A 105 17.45 14.23 -6.00
N GLN A 106 18.25 13.27 -5.52
CA GLN A 106 17.78 11.98 -5.07
C GLN A 106 16.87 12.14 -3.83
N PRO A 107 15.58 11.77 -3.87
CA PRO A 107 14.63 12.06 -2.79
C PRO A 107 15.04 11.50 -1.43
N ASP A 108 15.75 10.37 -1.41
CA ASP A 108 16.31 9.73 -0.21
C ASP A 108 17.30 10.62 0.54
N THR A 109 17.95 11.56 -0.15
CA THR A 109 18.93 12.50 0.44
C THR A 109 18.29 13.76 1.03
N VAL A 110 17.01 14.02 0.77
CA VAL A 110 16.33 15.26 1.17
C VAL A 110 15.94 15.26 2.65
N CYS A 111 15.64 14.08 3.20
CA CYS A 111 15.19 13.90 4.59
C CYS A 111 16.27 13.27 5.50
N SER A 112 17.53 13.24 5.05
CA SER A 112 18.69 12.81 5.84
C SER A 112 19.22 13.95 6.70
#